data_AF-A0A5M3Z2J7-F1
#
_entry.id   AF-A0A5M3Z2J7-F1
#
_cell.length_a   1.000
_cell.length_b   1.000
_cell.length_c   1.000
_cell.angle_alpha   90.00
_cell.angle_beta   90.00
_cell.angle_gamma   90.00
#
_symmetry.space_group_name_H-M   'P 1'
#
loop_
_entity.id
_entity.type
_entity.pdbx_description
1 polymer ?
#
loop_
_entity_poly.entity_id
_entity_poly.type
_entity_poly.pdbx_seq_one_letter_code
_entity_poly.pdbx_strand_id
1 'polypeptide(L)'
;MFSATANILRTQIRSPWPSGIPLARKTIRPSLQSSRLFAPKYQFQLASSDHSASSREKALAALARLKFTWDTPRNPSKRTPHREFGNNTADRIEKALNDAGLCTWGFPIYRCTYQNDSDWAEFLHRYRWHVSDALQCYNGLDMLDSFQTTVFEDRALFEGASTATIREHFQKWAVTAIQGDGGSPDLIRYCNIRVARYRYCLFVDQESLQSVLQAPIDDCLNKYAYVNMLKGWWKPESIDDYLPYELEDLDRPEDILDDGYDPVEGCTLKDVGWMKVALCDAGLQGYESMGDDFEWERVYERPPEICYYISNFLNRR
;
A
#
# COMPACT_ATOMS: atom_id res chain seq x y z
N MET A 1 -47.44 32.72 -0.91
CA MET A 1 -47.99 32.91 -2.27
C MET A 1 -46.88 32.55 -3.26
N PHE A 2 -47.16 31.56 -4.12
CA PHE A 2 -46.40 31.03 -5.29
C PHE A 2 -44.96 30.53 -5.01
N SER A 3 -44.62 29.24 -4.97
CA SER A 3 -44.91 28.06 -5.83
C SER A 3 -44.45 28.22 -7.28
N ALA A 4 -43.41 27.47 -7.68
CA ALA A 4 -43.32 26.82 -9.00
C ALA A 4 -42.25 25.71 -9.03
N THR A 5 -42.74 24.47 -9.06
CA THR A 5 -42.09 23.22 -9.48
C THR A 5 -42.22 23.00 -11.00
N ALA A 6 -41.21 22.40 -11.65
CA ALA A 6 -41.29 21.52 -12.85
C ALA A 6 -39.87 21.02 -13.17
N ASN A 7 -39.44 19.75 -13.08
CA ASN A 7 -39.87 18.43 -13.57
C ASN A 7 -39.73 18.14 -15.09
N ILE A 8 -38.80 17.20 -15.36
CA ILE A 8 -38.82 16.12 -16.38
C ILE A 8 -38.40 16.45 -17.83
N LEU A 9 -37.34 15.77 -18.31
CA LEU A 9 -37.41 14.91 -19.50
C LEU A 9 -36.23 13.92 -19.57
N ARG A 10 -36.55 12.63 -19.32
CA ARG A 10 -35.78 11.45 -19.74
C ARG A 10 -36.00 11.24 -21.24
N THR A 11 -34.96 10.85 -21.97
CA THR A 11 -35.12 10.27 -23.31
C THR A 11 -34.15 9.09 -23.47
N GLN A 12 -34.71 7.88 -23.41
CA GLN A 12 -34.10 6.64 -23.90
C GLN A 12 -34.29 6.56 -25.42
N ILE A 13 -33.26 6.16 -26.17
CA ILE A 13 -33.40 5.69 -27.55
C ILE A 13 -32.64 4.37 -27.72
N ARG A 14 -33.30 3.48 -28.47
CA ARG A 14 -33.12 2.05 -28.67
C ARG A 14 -31.91 1.67 -29.54
N SER A 15 -31.43 0.45 -29.32
CA SER A 15 -30.64 -0.40 -30.21
C SER A 15 -31.47 -0.99 -31.37
N PRO A 16 -30.80 -1.52 -32.41
CA PRO A 16 -31.11 -2.90 -32.84
C PRO A 16 -29.91 -3.72 -33.33
N TRP A 17 -29.97 -5.03 -33.07
CA TRP A 17 -29.18 -6.09 -33.71
C TRP A 17 -29.69 -6.39 -35.14
N PRO A 18 -28.90 -7.13 -35.95
CA PRO A 18 -29.49 -8.32 -36.56
C PRO A 18 -28.58 -9.58 -36.56
N SER A 19 -29.30 -10.70 -36.50
CA SER A 19 -28.92 -12.13 -36.58
C SER A 19 -28.43 -12.60 -37.96
N GLY A 20 -27.69 -13.73 -38.00
CA GLY A 20 -27.69 -14.64 -39.16
C GLY A 20 -26.46 -15.56 -39.31
N ILE A 21 -26.60 -16.82 -38.89
CA ILE A 21 -25.77 -17.99 -39.29
C ILE A 21 -26.42 -18.61 -40.56
N PRO A 22 -25.72 -19.35 -41.45
CA PRO A 22 -25.73 -20.82 -41.34
C PRO A 22 -24.44 -21.57 -41.77
N LEU A 23 -24.28 -22.77 -41.19
CA LEU A 23 -23.34 -23.84 -41.54
C LEU A 23 -23.63 -24.46 -42.93
N ALA A 24 -22.60 -25.01 -43.58
CA ALA A 24 -22.75 -26.15 -44.49
C ALA A 24 -21.56 -27.14 -44.40
N ARG A 25 -21.87 -28.37 -43.98
CA ARG A 25 -21.05 -29.59 -44.11
C ARG A 25 -21.01 -30.06 -45.56
N LYS A 26 -19.89 -30.64 -46.02
CA LYS A 26 -19.89 -31.74 -46.99
C LYS A 26 -18.79 -32.76 -46.67
N THR A 27 -19.25 -33.94 -46.30
CA THR A 27 -18.53 -35.23 -46.30
C THR A 27 -18.73 -35.88 -47.67
N ILE A 28 -17.71 -36.56 -48.23
CA ILE A 28 -17.82 -37.74 -49.13
C ILE A 28 -16.48 -38.52 -49.09
N ARG A 29 -16.59 -39.83 -48.88
CA ARG A 29 -15.59 -40.95 -48.98
C ARG A 29 -15.82 -41.68 -50.34
N PRO A 30 -15.28 -42.88 -50.67
CA PRO A 30 -13.99 -43.59 -50.43
C PRO A 30 -13.42 -44.32 -51.70
N SER A 31 -12.27 -45.00 -51.60
CA SER A 31 -11.94 -46.37 -52.16
C SER A 31 -10.41 -46.61 -52.06
N LEU A 32 -9.85 -47.66 -51.43
CA LEU A 32 -9.83 -49.14 -51.59
C LEU A 32 -8.81 -49.69 -52.62
N GLN A 33 -7.73 -50.31 -52.11
CA GLN A 33 -7.07 -51.60 -52.51
C GLN A 33 -5.62 -51.61 -51.97
N SER A 34 -5.20 -52.43 -50.99
CA SER A 34 -5.00 -53.90 -50.94
C SER A 34 -3.78 -54.43 -51.72
N SER A 35 -2.71 -54.78 -50.99
CA SER A 35 -2.05 -56.10 -51.13
C SER A 35 -1.12 -56.41 -49.95
N ARG A 36 -1.19 -57.68 -49.52
CA ARG A 36 -0.61 -58.34 -48.35
C ARG A 36 0.88 -58.66 -48.54
N LEU A 37 1.58 -59.06 -47.46
CA LEU A 37 2.33 -60.33 -47.33
C LEU A 37 2.88 -60.48 -45.88
N PHE A 38 2.41 -61.55 -45.21
CA PHE A 38 3.02 -62.43 -44.20
C PHE A 38 3.70 -61.92 -42.90
N ALA A 39 3.14 -62.40 -41.77
CA ALA A 39 3.75 -62.49 -40.43
C ALA A 39 4.52 -63.83 -40.27
N PRO A 40 5.27 -64.07 -39.17
CA PRO A 40 4.60 -64.51 -37.95
C PRO A 40 5.18 -63.98 -36.61
N LYS A 41 4.24 -63.68 -35.71
CA LYS A 41 4.15 -64.07 -34.28
C LYS A 41 5.45 -64.18 -33.45
N TYR A 42 5.56 -63.31 -32.45
CA TYR A 42 5.84 -63.73 -31.07
C TYR A 42 4.89 -63.00 -30.12
N GLN A 43 4.03 -63.77 -29.49
CA GLN A 43 3.10 -63.36 -28.46
C GLN A 43 3.59 -64.05 -27.18
N PHE A 44 4.11 -63.28 -26.23
CA PHE A 44 4.26 -63.70 -24.84
C PHE A 44 3.30 -62.83 -24.02
N GLN A 45 2.24 -63.45 -23.52
CA GLN A 45 1.45 -62.94 -22.41
C GLN A 45 1.88 -63.67 -21.13
N LEU A 46 1.60 -62.99 -20.00
CA LEU A 46 1.76 -63.37 -18.60
C LEU A 46 3.09 -63.01 -17.93
N ALA A 47 3.11 -61.84 -17.26
CA ALA A 47 2.90 -61.80 -15.82
C ALA A 47 2.74 -60.35 -15.35
N SER A 48 1.75 -60.08 -14.51
CA SER A 48 1.74 -58.89 -13.67
C SER A 48 2.99 -58.92 -12.77
N SER A 49 3.82 -57.89 -12.83
CA SER A 49 4.84 -57.67 -11.79
C SER A 49 4.82 -56.21 -11.37
N ASP A 50 4.21 -56.01 -10.21
CA ASP A 50 4.47 -55.00 -9.20
C ASP A 50 5.37 -53.82 -9.57
N HIS A 51 4.76 -52.64 -9.45
CA HIS A 51 5.40 -51.35 -9.33
C HIS A 51 6.41 -51.33 -8.15
N SER A 52 7.66 -51.67 -8.40
CA SER A 52 8.76 -51.28 -7.52
C SER A 52 9.55 -50.16 -8.18
N ALA A 53 9.16 -48.91 -7.91
CA ALA A 53 10.03 -47.77 -8.15
C ALA A 53 11.40 -48.08 -7.52
N SER A 54 12.48 -47.79 -8.26
CA SER A 54 13.85 -48.03 -7.80
C SER A 54 14.06 -47.37 -6.44
N SER A 55 14.82 -47.98 -5.54
CA SER A 55 15.13 -47.39 -4.22
C SER A 55 15.65 -45.95 -4.32
N ARG A 56 16.31 -45.61 -5.43
CA ARG A 56 16.76 -44.24 -5.75
C ARG A 56 15.61 -43.29 -6.09
N GLU A 57 14.60 -43.74 -6.85
CA GLU A 57 13.41 -42.96 -7.16
C GLU A 57 12.52 -42.78 -5.93
N LYS A 58 12.40 -43.82 -5.09
CA LYS A 58 11.72 -43.74 -3.79
C LYS A 58 12.46 -42.79 -2.84
N ALA A 59 13.80 -42.80 -2.82
CA ALA A 59 14.60 -41.87 -2.03
C ALA A 59 14.50 -40.43 -2.54
N LEU A 60 14.50 -40.21 -3.86
CA LEU A 60 14.30 -38.88 -4.45
C LEU A 60 12.88 -38.36 -4.21
N ALA A 61 11.86 -39.21 -4.33
CA ALA A 61 10.49 -38.86 -3.99
C ALA A 61 10.30 -38.61 -2.49
N ALA A 62 10.97 -39.38 -1.63
CA ALA A 62 10.99 -39.16 -0.18
C ALA A 62 11.74 -37.87 0.18
N LEU A 63 12.86 -37.56 -0.45
CA LEU A 63 13.58 -36.29 -0.29
C LEU A 63 12.80 -35.10 -0.83
N ALA A 64 12.08 -35.25 -1.95
CA ALA A 64 11.19 -34.22 -2.47
C ALA A 64 10.00 -33.99 -1.53
N ARG A 65 9.41 -35.06 -0.98
CA ARG A 65 8.35 -34.97 0.04
C ARG A 65 8.87 -34.39 1.34
N LEU A 66 10.08 -34.75 1.77
CA LEU A 66 10.72 -34.20 2.97
C LEU A 66 11.03 -32.71 2.79
N LYS A 67 11.61 -32.30 1.66
CA LYS A 67 11.78 -30.87 1.34
C LYS A 67 10.44 -30.12 1.35
N PHE A 68 9.40 -30.70 0.77
CA PHE A 68 8.06 -30.11 0.77
C PHE A 68 7.44 -30.00 2.18
N THR A 69 7.73 -30.95 3.08
CA THR A 69 7.24 -30.91 4.47
C THR A 69 7.94 -29.88 5.36
N TRP A 70 9.15 -29.43 4.99
CA TRP A 70 9.85 -28.36 5.72
C TRP A 70 9.56 -26.96 5.17
N ASP A 71 9.04 -26.86 3.94
CA ASP A 71 8.75 -25.59 3.25
C ASP A 71 7.25 -25.21 3.18
N THR A 72 6.35 -26.03 3.74
CA THR A 72 4.93 -25.65 3.75
C THR A 72 4.68 -24.60 4.84
N PRO A 73 4.30 -23.36 4.49
CA PRO A 73 4.06 -22.32 5.48
C PRO A 73 2.90 -22.72 6.40
N ARG A 74 3.03 -22.40 7.69
CA ARG A 74 2.01 -22.68 8.72
C ARG A 74 0.74 -21.88 8.48
N ASN A 75 0.88 -20.64 8.04
CA ASN A 75 -0.22 -19.78 7.66
C ASN A 75 0.07 -19.20 6.27
N PRO A 76 -0.30 -19.89 5.19
CA PRO A 76 0.02 -19.47 3.83
C PRO A 76 -0.60 -18.10 3.49
N SER A 77 0.16 -17.26 2.81
CA SER A 77 -0.33 -16.03 2.20
C SER A 77 -1.40 -16.31 1.14
N LYS A 78 -2.46 -15.50 1.09
CA LYS A 78 -3.54 -15.60 0.08
C LYS A 78 -2.99 -15.37 -1.33
N ARG A 79 -2.07 -14.41 -1.47
CA ARG A 79 -1.50 -13.96 -2.75
C ARG A 79 -0.22 -14.71 -3.14
N THR A 80 0.49 -15.24 -2.15
CA THR A 80 1.72 -16.02 -2.32
C THR A 80 1.69 -17.30 -1.46
N PRO A 81 0.92 -18.36 -1.83
CA PRO A 81 0.67 -19.52 -0.97
C PRO A 81 1.90 -20.33 -0.55
N HIS A 82 3.04 -20.12 -1.20
CA HIS A 82 4.33 -20.73 -0.87
C HIS A 82 5.13 -19.93 0.18
N ARG A 83 4.58 -18.83 0.70
CA ARG A 83 5.18 -17.99 1.75
C ARG A 83 4.22 -17.85 2.93
N GLU A 84 4.78 -17.58 4.11
CA GLU A 84 3.98 -17.21 5.28
C GLU A 84 3.23 -15.89 5.04
N PHE A 85 2.00 -15.80 5.56
CA PHE A 85 1.13 -14.63 5.57
C PHE A 85 1.89 -13.38 6.04
N GLY A 86 2.66 -13.50 7.12
CA GLY A 86 3.41 -12.37 7.70
C GLY A 86 4.47 -11.76 6.77
N ASN A 87 4.87 -12.46 5.72
CA ASN A 87 5.85 -11.97 4.75
C ASN A 87 5.22 -11.20 3.58
N ASN A 88 3.89 -11.19 3.47
CA ASN A 88 3.16 -10.51 2.41
C ASN A 88 2.52 -9.23 2.94
N THR A 89 3.04 -8.07 2.53
CA THR A 89 2.57 -6.76 2.99
C THR A 89 1.12 -6.48 2.58
N ALA A 90 0.74 -6.87 1.37
CA ALA A 90 -0.63 -6.71 0.88
C ALA A 90 -1.63 -7.50 1.75
N ASP A 91 -1.31 -8.75 2.07
CA ASP A 91 -2.15 -9.57 2.97
C ASP A 91 -2.27 -8.95 4.38
N ARG A 92 -1.18 -8.37 4.91
CA ARG A 92 -1.19 -7.70 6.23
C ARG A 92 -2.08 -6.45 6.24
N ILE A 93 -2.01 -5.63 5.19
CA ILE A 93 -2.88 -4.45 5.05
C ILE A 93 -4.34 -4.89 4.89
N GLU A 94 -4.64 -5.86 4.02
CA GLU A 94 -6.00 -6.37 3.84
C GLU A 94 -6.57 -6.89 5.17
N LYS A 95 -5.77 -7.62 5.96
CA LYS A 95 -6.18 -8.07 7.30
C LYS A 95 -6.45 -6.89 8.23
N ALA A 96 -5.56 -5.90 8.29
CA ALA A 96 -5.70 -4.74 9.15
C ALA A 96 -6.97 -3.93 8.82
N LEU A 97 -7.27 -3.76 7.53
CA LEU A 97 -8.50 -3.12 7.07
C LEU A 97 -9.75 -3.90 7.50
N ASN A 98 -9.76 -5.22 7.29
CA ASN A 98 -10.88 -6.08 7.69
C ASN A 98 -11.10 -6.11 9.21
N ASP A 99 -10.03 -6.20 10.00
CA ASP A 99 -10.11 -6.16 11.47
C ASP A 99 -10.70 -4.83 11.97
N ALA A 100 -10.43 -3.73 11.26
CA ALA A 100 -10.92 -2.40 11.57
C ALA A 100 -12.30 -2.08 10.96
N GLY A 101 -12.85 -2.97 10.12
CA GLY A 101 -14.09 -2.73 9.38
C GLY A 101 -13.97 -1.65 8.30
N LEU A 102 -12.75 -1.38 7.82
CA LEU A 102 -12.46 -0.35 6.82
C LEU A 102 -12.29 -0.97 5.43
N CYS A 103 -12.63 -0.20 4.39
CA CYS A 103 -12.53 -0.66 3.01
C CYS A 103 -11.52 0.11 2.16
N THR A 104 -10.99 1.24 2.67
CA THR A 104 -10.06 2.10 1.93
C THR A 104 -8.70 2.23 2.63
N TRP A 105 -7.65 2.38 1.83
CA TRP A 105 -6.29 2.59 2.33
C TRP A 105 -5.49 3.56 1.46
N GLY A 106 -4.30 3.91 1.93
CA GLY A 106 -3.44 4.95 1.34
C GLY A 106 -3.44 6.23 2.18
N PHE A 107 -2.37 7.02 2.04
CA PHE A 107 -2.24 8.28 2.74
C PHE A 107 -3.02 9.40 2.04
N PRO A 108 -3.70 10.28 2.79
CA PRO A 108 -4.20 11.53 2.24
C PRO A 108 -3.04 12.45 1.88
N ILE A 109 -3.20 13.22 0.80
CA ILE A 109 -2.15 14.07 0.24
C ILE A 109 -2.63 15.52 0.20
N TYR A 110 -1.86 16.43 0.77
CA TYR A 110 -2.07 17.87 0.69
C TYR A 110 -1.17 18.46 -0.37
N ARG A 111 -1.77 19.16 -1.34
CA ARG A 111 -1.04 19.94 -2.33
C ARG A 111 -0.70 21.30 -1.74
N CYS A 112 0.58 21.56 -1.51
CA CYS A 112 1.07 22.82 -0.95
C CYS A 112 1.79 23.71 -1.97
N THR A 113 1.90 23.26 -3.22
CA THR A 113 2.42 24.03 -4.35
C THR A 113 1.46 24.05 -5.54
N TYR A 114 1.28 25.23 -6.13
CA TYR A 114 0.37 25.48 -7.25
C TYR A 114 1.09 26.14 -8.43
N GLN A 115 2.41 25.94 -8.53
CA GLN A 115 3.23 26.55 -9.59
C GLN A 115 2.95 25.95 -10.97
N ASN A 116 2.73 24.63 -11.05
CA ASN A 116 2.50 23.92 -12.31
C ASN A 116 1.59 22.70 -12.10
N ASP A 117 0.44 22.68 -12.79
CA ASP A 117 -0.52 21.57 -12.71
C ASP A 117 -0.06 20.30 -13.44
N SER A 118 0.78 20.44 -14.48
CA SER A 118 1.32 19.28 -15.19
C SER A 118 2.35 18.54 -14.34
N ASP A 119 3.21 19.28 -13.64
CA ASP A 119 4.17 18.73 -12.68
C ASP A 119 3.44 18.01 -11.54
N TRP A 120 2.35 18.61 -11.06
CA TRP A 120 1.51 17.99 -10.05
C TRP A 120 0.85 16.69 -10.53
N ALA A 121 0.29 16.69 -11.75
CA ALA A 121 -0.30 15.49 -12.33
C ALA A 121 0.75 14.37 -12.52
N GLU A 122 1.96 14.72 -12.93
CA GLU A 122 3.08 13.78 -13.06
C GLU A 122 3.51 13.22 -11.70
N PHE A 123 3.53 14.04 -10.64
CA PHE A 123 3.79 13.56 -9.28
C PHE A 123 2.75 12.52 -8.83
N LEU A 124 1.45 12.80 -9.02
CA LEU A 124 0.39 11.85 -8.66
C LEU A 124 0.50 10.55 -9.48
N HIS A 125 0.87 10.66 -10.76
CA HIS A 125 1.13 9.51 -11.61
C HIS A 125 2.27 8.64 -11.05
N ARG A 126 3.42 9.26 -10.72
CA ARG A 126 4.59 8.56 -10.14
C ARG A 126 4.27 7.93 -8.79
N TYR A 127 3.60 8.67 -7.91
CA TYR A 127 3.18 8.14 -6.60
C TYR A 127 2.32 6.88 -6.76
N ARG A 128 1.29 6.94 -7.63
CA ARG A 128 0.43 5.78 -7.90
C ARG A 128 1.20 4.63 -8.55
N TRP A 129 2.12 4.94 -9.46
CA TRP A 129 2.98 3.95 -10.10
C TRP A 129 3.83 3.19 -9.07
N HIS A 130 4.50 3.89 -8.14
CA HIS A 130 5.28 3.26 -7.08
C HIS A 130 4.44 2.34 -6.18
N VAL A 131 3.22 2.75 -5.84
CA VAL A 131 2.29 1.90 -5.08
C VAL A 131 1.93 0.64 -5.87
N SER A 132 1.64 0.79 -7.17
CA SER A 132 1.33 -0.34 -8.06
C SER A 132 2.52 -1.31 -8.21
N ASP A 133 3.72 -0.78 -8.40
CA ASP A 133 4.96 -1.57 -8.54
C ASP A 133 5.26 -2.35 -7.24
N ALA A 134 5.12 -1.69 -6.09
CA ALA A 134 5.25 -2.34 -4.79
C ALA A 134 4.23 -3.48 -4.60
N LEU A 135 2.95 -3.25 -4.96
CA LEU A 135 1.91 -4.29 -4.88
C LEU A 135 2.19 -5.47 -5.81
N GLN A 136 2.74 -5.23 -7.00
CA GLN A 136 3.11 -6.29 -7.94
C GLN A 136 4.11 -7.27 -7.31
N CYS A 137 5.07 -6.78 -6.50
CA CYS A 137 6.02 -7.61 -5.77
C CYS A 137 5.37 -8.57 -4.75
N TYR A 138 4.12 -8.32 -4.34
CA TYR A 138 3.36 -9.15 -3.39
C TYR A 138 2.17 -9.86 -4.03
N ASN A 139 2.06 -9.87 -5.36
CA ASN A 139 0.88 -10.35 -6.09
C ASN A 139 -0.42 -9.67 -5.61
N GLY A 140 -0.34 -8.39 -5.21
CA GLY A 140 -1.42 -7.65 -4.54
C GLY A 140 -2.11 -6.59 -5.39
N LEU A 141 -2.01 -6.65 -6.71
CA LEU A 141 -2.62 -5.65 -7.60
C LEU A 141 -4.15 -5.55 -7.42
N ASP A 142 -4.81 -6.58 -6.88
CA ASP A 142 -6.22 -6.56 -6.50
C ASP A 142 -6.53 -5.50 -5.42
N MET A 143 -5.55 -5.08 -4.62
CA MET A 143 -5.71 -4.02 -3.62
C MET A 143 -5.69 -2.61 -4.20
N LEU A 144 -5.39 -2.43 -5.49
CA LEU A 144 -5.50 -1.11 -6.13
C LEU A 144 -6.95 -0.62 -6.19
N ASP A 145 -7.92 -1.53 -6.15
CA ASP A 145 -9.35 -1.19 -6.13
C ASP A 145 -9.77 -0.51 -4.82
N SER A 146 -9.10 -0.83 -3.71
CA SER A 146 -9.31 -0.20 -2.39
C SER A 146 -8.30 0.91 -2.08
N PHE A 147 -7.30 1.12 -2.93
CA PHE A 147 -6.31 2.18 -2.77
C PHE A 147 -6.90 3.53 -3.19
N GLN A 148 -7.02 4.45 -2.24
CA GLN A 148 -7.62 5.76 -2.46
C GLN A 148 -6.61 6.89 -2.24
N THR A 149 -6.25 7.56 -3.34
CA THR A 149 -5.47 8.78 -3.36
C THR A 149 -6.36 9.98 -3.02
N THR A 150 -6.64 10.19 -1.72
CA THR A 150 -7.41 11.34 -1.25
C THR A 150 -6.54 12.59 -1.33
N VAL A 151 -6.86 13.51 -2.23
CA VAL A 151 -6.07 14.74 -2.44
C VAL A 151 -6.86 15.96 -1.97
N PHE A 152 -6.19 16.83 -1.21
CA PHE A 152 -6.70 18.15 -0.82
C PHE A 152 -5.96 19.25 -1.58
N GLU A 153 -6.70 20.04 -2.37
CA GLU A 153 -6.15 21.02 -3.32
C GLU A 153 -6.78 22.41 -3.19
N ASP A 154 -7.29 22.77 -2.01
CA ASP A 154 -7.75 24.14 -1.74
C ASP A 154 -6.54 25.09 -1.70
N ARG A 155 -6.27 25.75 -2.83
CA ARG A 155 -5.16 26.69 -2.98
C ARG A 155 -5.16 27.78 -1.92
N ALA A 156 -6.33 28.33 -1.58
CA ALA A 156 -6.42 29.42 -0.62
C ALA A 156 -6.01 28.98 0.79
N LEU A 157 -6.21 27.69 1.11
CA LEU A 157 -5.90 27.12 2.41
C LEU A 157 -4.51 26.50 2.49
N PHE A 158 -4.01 25.92 1.39
CA PHE A 158 -2.82 25.05 1.41
C PHE A 158 -1.59 25.61 0.70
N GLU A 159 -1.70 26.65 -0.13
CA GLU A 159 -0.52 27.27 -0.77
C GLU A 159 0.39 27.89 0.29
N GLY A 160 1.56 27.29 0.51
CA GLY A 160 2.49 27.72 1.56
C GLY A 160 1.97 27.57 2.99
N ALA A 161 0.98 26.69 3.22
CA ALA A 161 0.44 26.46 4.55
C ALA A 161 1.47 25.86 5.52
N SER A 162 1.38 26.24 6.79
CA SER A 162 2.18 25.64 7.86
C SER A 162 1.69 24.24 8.19
N THR A 163 2.55 23.45 8.83
CA THR A 163 2.16 22.11 9.28
C THR A 163 1.01 22.15 10.29
N ALA A 164 0.90 23.22 11.08
CA ALA A 164 -0.22 23.44 12.00
C ALA A 164 -1.57 23.55 11.27
N THR A 165 -1.63 24.33 10.17
CA THR A 165 -2.86 24.48 9.36
C THR A 165 -3.27 23.15 8.72
N ILE A 166 -2.30 22.41 8.17
CA ILE A 166 -2.55 21.09 7.58
C ILE A 166 -3.05 20.12 8.66
N ARG A 167 -2.42 20.11 9.84
CA ARG A 167 -2.79 19.25 10.97
C ARG A 167 -4.22 19.51 11.45
N GLU A 168 -4.61 20.77 11.60
CA GLU A 168 -5.97 21.14 12.02
C GLU A 168 -7.02 20.65 11.01
N HIS A 169 -6.78 20.86 9.71
CA HIS A 169 -7.68 20.36 8.68
C HIS A 169 -7.73 18.83 8.67
N PHE A 170 -6.57 18.17 8.76
CA PHE A 170 -6.46 16.72 8.77
C PHE A 170 -7.23 16.08 9.91
N GLN A 171 -7.11 16.60 11.14
CA GLN A 171 -7.83 16.08 12.30
C GLN A 171 -9.36 16.14 12.09
N LYS A 172 -9.88 17.27 11.56
CA LYS A 172 -11.31 17.43 11.25
C LYS A 172 -11.77 16.44 10.17
N TRP A 173 -10.98 16.30 9.11
CA TRP A 173 -11.26 15.35 8.05
C TRP A 173 -11.23 13.91 8.55
N ALA A 174 -10.21 13.50 9.31
CA ALA A 174 -10.01 12.12 9.78
C ALA A 174 -11.20 11.64 10.64
N VAL A 175 -11.69 12.49 11.55
CA VAL A 175 -12.88 12.18 12.36
C VAL A 175 -14.11 11.95 11.48
N THR A 176 -14.31 12.78 10.46
CA THR A 176 -15.45 12.70 9.54
C THR A 176 -15.34 11.49 8.61
N ALA A 177 -14.13 11.23 8.09
CA ALA A 177 -13.85 10.16 7.15
C ALA A 177 -14.04 8.78 7.79
N ILE A 178 -13.57 8.59 9.02
CA ILE A 178 -13.78 7.33 9.76
C ILE A 178 -15.26 7.02 9.95
N GLN A 179 -16.05 8.03 10.32
CA GLN A 179 -17.51 7.86 10.46
C GLN A 179 -18.17 7.49 9.12
N GLY A 180 -17.71 8.09 8.01
CA GLY A 180 -18.19 7.78 6.67
C GLY A 180 -17.82 6.38 6.18
N ASP A 181 -16.63 5.89 6.54
CA ASP A 181 -16.13 4.55 6.21
C ASP A 181 -16.72 3.44 7.10
N GLY A 182 -17.64 3.78 8.01
CA GLY A 182 -18.30 2.83 8.90
C GLY A 182 -17.51 2.51 10.19
N GLY A 183 -16.43 3.24 10.45
CA GLY A 183 -15.62 3.12 11.66
C GLY A 183 -16.09 4.02 12.81
N SER A 184 -15.70 3.69 14.04
CA SER A 184 -15.93 4.55 15.22
C SER A 184 -14.84 5.63 15.32
N PRO A 185 -15.13 6.88 15.70
CA PRO A 185 -14.10 7.87 16.04
C PRO A 185 -13.14 7.38 17.15
N ASP A 186 -13.60 6.47 18.00
CA ASP A 186 -12.77 5.78 18.99
C ASP A 186 -11.62 5.00 18.35
N LEU A 187 -11.71 4.60 17.08
CA LEU A 187 -10.64 3.96 16.31
C LEU A 187 -9.37 4.84 16.23
N ILE A 188 -9.53 6.17 16.31
CA ILE A 188 -8.40 7.12 16.37
C ILE A 188 -7.70 7.04 17.74
N ARG A 189 -8.47 6.74 18.80
CA ARG A 189 -8.08 6.89 20.21
C ARG A 189 -7.60 5.58 20.84
N TYR A 190 -8.11 4.43 20.38
CA TYR A 190 -7.76 3.11 20.89
C TYR A 190 -6.80 2.41 19.92
N CYS A 191 -5.52 2.74 20.10
CA CYS A 191 -4.34 2.31 19.37
C CYS A 191 -4.21 0.79 19.22
N ASN A 192 -4.82 0.20 18.20
CA ASN A 192 -4.49 -1.15 17.71
C ASN A 192 -4.80 -1.33 16.21
N ILE A 193 -5.21 -0.25 15.55
CA ILE A 193 -5.59 -0.32 14.15
C ILE A 193 -4.36 0.04 13.35
N ARG A 194 -3.81 -0.98 12.68
CA ARG A 194 -2.68 -0.89 11.75
C ARG A 194 -3.04 -0.16 10.45
N VAL A 195 -3.80 0.93 10.53
CA VAL A 195 -4.30 1.70 9.38
C VAL A 195 -3.79 3.13 9.49
N ALA A 196 -2.66 3.38 8.83
CA ALA A 196 -1.93 4.64 8.91
C ALA A 196 -2.70 5.86 8.36
N ARG A 197 -3.73 5.65 7.54
CA ARG A 197 -4.53 6.67 6.81
C ARG A 197 -5.08 7.80 7.68
N TYR A 198 -5.44 7.51 8.92
CA TYR A 198 -6.07 8.47 9.84
C TYR A 198 -5.11 9.00 10.92
N ARG A 199 -3.86 8.53 10.90
CA ARG A 199 -2.79 8.95 11.80
C ARG A 199 -1.80 9.87 11.11
N TYR A 200 -1.59 9.66 9.82
CA TYR A 200 -0.60 10.38 9.03
C TYR A 200 -1.19 10.86 7.71
N CYS A 201 -0.70 11.99 7.22
CA CYS A 201 -0.91 12.45 5.85
C CYS A 201 0.40 12.86 5.21
N LEU A 202 0.40 12.95 3.89
CA LEU A 202 1.50 13.50 3.11
C LEU A 202 1.16 14.96 2.78
N PHE A 203 2.17 15.81 2.74
CA PHE A 203 2.06 17.13 2.14
C PHE A 203 3.22 17.35 1.16
N VAL A 204 2.93 18.05 0.08
CA VAL A 204 3.84 18.19 -1.05
C VAL A 204 4.01 19.67 -1.34
N ASP A 205 5.12 20.21 -0.85
CA ASP A 205 5.62 21.53 -1.19
C ASP A 205 6.38 21.53 -2.52
N GLN A 206 6.93 22.68 -2.91
CA GLN A 206 7.69 22.77 -4.16
C GLN A 206 8.96 21.92 -4.15
N GLU A 207 9.64 21.81 -3.01
CA GLU A 207 10.92 21.11 -2.90
C GLU A 207 10.71 19.60 -3.08
N SER A 208 9.79 19.02 -2.31
CA SER A 208 9.40 17.61 -2.41
C SER A 208 8.82 17.25 -3.78
N LEU A 209 7.99 18.11 -4.38
CA LEU A 209 7.50 17.92 -5.74
C LEU A 209 8.64 17.75 -6.74
N GLN A 210 9.60 18.69 -6.74
CA GLN A 210 10.73 18.65 -7.66
C GLN A 210 11.66 17.46 -7.39
N SER A 211 11.84 17.07 -6.13
CA SER A 211 12.63 15.90 -5.73
C SER A 211 12.14 14.62 -6.44
N VAL A 212 10.82 14.43 -6.51
CA VAL A 212 10.18 13.26 -7.13
C VAL A 212 10.23 13.31 -8.66
N LEU A 213 10.08 14.50 -9.25
CA LEU A 213 10.10 14.67 -10.71
C LEU A 213 11.50 14.50 -11.31
N GLN A 214 12.54 14.89 -10.55
CA GLN A 214 13.94 14.77 -10.97
C GLN A 214 14.46 13.34 -10.87
N ALA A 215 13.88 12.50 -10.01
CA ALA A 215 14.26 11.10 -9.92
C ALA A 215 13.82 10.31 -11.16
N PRO A 216 14.56 9.28 -11.59
CA PRO A 216 14.07 8.33 -12.59
C PRO A 216 12.83 7.59 -12.05
N ILE A 217 11.79 7.45 -12.88
CA ILE A 217 10.55 6.79 -12.46
C ILE A 217 10.77 5.32 -12.08
N ASP A 218 11.71 4.65 -12.74
CA ASP A 218 12.06 3.24 -12.54
C ASP A 218 13.02 3.01 -11.36
N ASP A 219 13.56 4.08 -10.76
CA ASP A 219 14.39 4.01 -9.56
C ASP A 219 13.53 4.16 -8.30
N CYS A 220 12.81 3.09 -7.96
CA CYS A 220 11.94 3.06 -6.78
C CYS A 220 12.69 3.20 -5.45
N LEU A 221 14.02 3.09 -5.42
CA LEU A 221 14.83 3.26 -4.20
C LEU A 221 15.64 4.57 -4.23
N ASN A 222 15.23 5.52 -5.07
CA ASN A 222 15.93 6.79 -5.20
C ASN A 222 15.91 7.55 -3.88
N LYS A 223 17.07 7.67 -3.24
CA LYS A 223 17.24 8.39 -1.98
C LYS A 223 16.99 9.90 -2.08
N TYR A 224 16.89 10.45 -3.30
CA TYR A 224 16.62 11.87 -3.50
C TYR A 224 15.14 12.16 -3.79
N ALA A 225 14.31 11.13 -4.02
CA ALA A 225 12.87 11.30 -4.16
C ALA A 225 12.18 11.16 -2.80
N TYR A 226 11.58 12.25 -2.31
CA TYR A 226 10.92 12.25 -1.01
C TYR A 226 9.63 13.08 -1.00
N VAL A 227 8.82 12.84 0.02
CA VAL A 227 7.62 13.63 0.36
C VAL A 227 7.63 13.92 1.85
N ASN A 228 6.81 14.87 2.30
CA ASN A 228 6.74 15.21 3.71
C ASN A 228 5.58 14.45 4.36
N MET A 229 5.84 13.70 5.43
CA MET A 229 4.84 12.99 6.23
C MET A 229 4.56 13.73 7.53
N LEU A 230 3.29 14.04 7.77
CA LEU A 230 2.79 14.74 8.97
C LEU A 230 2.14 13.74 9.93
N LYS A 231 2.50 13.81 11.23
CA LYS A 231 1.79 13.11 12.31
C LYS A 231 0.59 13.96 12.74
N GLY A 232 -0.60 13.46 12.45
CA GLY A 232 -1.85 14.22 12.58
C GLY A 232 -2.24 14.54 14.02
N TRP A 233 -1.90 13.68 14.97
CA TRP A 233 -2.25 13.83 16.39
C TRP A 233 -1.07 14.24 17.27
N TRP A 234 0.02 14.71 16.64
CA TRP A 234 1.16 15.24 17.37
C TRP A 234 0.82 16.59 18.02
N LYS A 235 1.32 16.78 19.23
CA LYS A 235 1.35 18.06 19.95
C LYS A 235 2.78 18.27 20.45
N PRO A 236 3.26 19.53 20.55
CA PRO A 236 4.49 19.81 21.27
C PRO A 236 4.38 19.28 22.70
N GLU A 237 5.48 18.72 23.19
CA GLU A 237 5.58 18.37 24.60
C GLU A 237 5.48 19.63 25.46
N SER A 238 4.82 19.51 26.61
CA SER A 238 4.79 20.54 27.63
C SER A 238 5.33 19.99 28.94
N ILE A 239 5.68 20.90 29.86
CA ILE A 239 6.13 20.53 31.22
C ILE A 239 5.11 19.61 31.92
N ASP A 240 3.81 19.76 31.62
CA ASP A 240 2.74 18.94 32.19
C ASP A 240 2.80 17.46 31.75
N ASP A 241 3.55 17.14 30.69
CA ASP A 241 3.76 15.77 30.22
C ASP A 241 4.85 15.03 31.05
N TYR A 242 5.58 15.74 31.92
CA TYR A 242 6.69 15.21 32.73
C TYR A 242 6.32 15.00 34.21
N LEU A 243 6.92 13.99 34.83
CA LEU A 243 6.71 13.72 36.25
C LEU A 243 7.53 14.70 37.10
N PRO A 244 7.04 15.14 38.28
CA PRO A 244 7.74 16.15 39.08
C PRO A 244 9.20 15.82 39.39
N TYR A 245 9.53 14.55 39.60
CA TYR A 245 10.91 14.12 39.90
C TYR A 245 11.86 14.25 38.70
N GLU A 246 11.35 14.29 37.46
CA GLU A 246 12.16 14.49 36.25
C GLU A 246 12.61 15.94 36.11
N LEU A 247 11.94 16.85 36.84
CA LEU A 247 12.19 18.30 36.82
C LEU A 247 12.99 18.77 38.03
N GLU A 248 13.17 17.93 39.06
CA GLU A 248 13.82 18.29 40.33
C GLU A 248 15.29 18.71 40.16
N ASP A 249 16.00 18.12 39.21
CA ASP A 249 17.42 18.37 38.94
C ASP A 249 17.66 19.52 37.94
N LEU A 250 16.60 20.18 37.44
CA LEU A 250 16.69 21.28 36.47
C LEU A 250 16.64 22.64 37.15
N ASP A 251 17.56 23.54 36.77
CA ASP A 251 17.56 24.93 37.25
C ASP A 251 16.27 25.66 36.83
N ARG A 252 15.74 25.33 35.64
CA ARG A 252 14.44 25.76 35.13
C ARG A 252 13.72 24.59 34.49
N PRO A 253 12.45 24.31 34.86
CA PRO A 253 11.69 23.21 34.25
C PRO A 253 11.55 23.32 32.73
N GLU A 254 11.59 24.54 32.17
CA GLU A 254 11.54 24.74 30.71
C GLU A 254 12.76 24.17 29.98
N ASP A 255 13.88 24.00 30.67
CA ASP A 255 15.13 23.50 30.06
C ASP A 255 14.98 22.04 29.61
N ILE A 256 14.00 21.28 30.13
CA ILE A 256 13.69 19.92 29.64
C ILE A 256 13.12 19.91 28.22
N LEU A 257 12.51 21.02 27.80
CA LEU A 257 11.91 21.18 26.47
C LEU A 257 12.89 21.79 25.47
N ASP A 258 14.08 22.18 25.89
CA ASP A 258 15.12 22.72 25.02
C ASP A 258 16.13 21.63 24.65
N ASP A 259 15.80 20.90 23.60
CA ASP A 259 16.70 19.91 23.00
C ASP A 259 17.92 20.55 22.28
N GLY A 260 18.00 21.89 22.22
CA GLY A 260 19.09 22.62 21.56
C GLY A 260 19.04 22.59 20.03
N TYR A 261 17.89 22.27 19.42
CA TYR A 261 17.74 22.30 17.95
C TYR A 261 17.32 23.66 17.41
N ASP A 262 17.79 23.98 16.22
CA ASP A 262 17.33 25.15 15.46
C ASP A 262 15.82 25.08 15.19
N PRO A 263 15.07 26.20 15.35
CA PRO A 263 13.62 26.18 15.29
C PRO A 263 13.10 25.83 13.89
N VAL A 264 12.17 24.86 13.82
CA VAL A 264 11.40 24.51 12.62
C VAL A 264 9.96 24.94 12.84
N GLU A 265 9.48 25.91 12.06
CA GLU A 265 8.17 26.57 12.28
C GLU A 265 7.97 27.07 13.73
N GLY A 266 9.07 27.46 14.40
CA GLY A 266 9.05 27.91 15.79
C GLY A 266 9.16 26.79 16.85
N CYS A 267 9.24 25.51 16.43
CA CYS A 267 9.45 24.38 17.34
C CYS A 267 10.94 24.04 17.47
N THR A 268 11.46 24.04 18.70
CA THR A 268 12.85 23.68 19.04
C THR A 268 12.99 22.24 19.56
N LEU A 269 11.88 21.52 19.73
CA LEU A 269 11.90 20.11 20.09
C LEU A 269 12.55 19.26 18.99
N LYS A 270 13.02 18.08 19.37
CA LYS A 270 13.49 17.04 18.45
C LYS A 270 12.38 16.61 17.50
N ASP A 271 11.25 16.16 18.03
CA ASP A 271 10.06 15.82 17.25
C ASP A 271 9.25 17.08 16.97
N VAL A 272 9.12 17.46 15.70
CA VAL A 272 8.34 18.62 15.25
C VAL A 272 7.00 18.21 14.63
N GLY A 273 6.64 16.92 14.74
CA GLY A 273 5.38 16.36 14.28
C GLY A 273 5.28 16.14 12.78
N TRP A 274 6.40 16.20 12.07
CA TRP A 274 6.52 15.85 10.65
C TRP A 274 7.97 15.47 10.29
N MET A 275 8.15 14.67 9.24
CA MET A 275 9.48 14.29 8.73
C MET A 275 9.44 14.17 7.20
N LYS A 276 10.60 14.26 6.54
CA LYS A 276 10.74 13.87 5.13
C LYS A 276 10.86 12.35 5.06
N VAL A 277 10.17 11.71 4.12
CA VAL A 277 10.19 10.26 3.91
C VAL A 277 10.50 9.96 2.45
N ALA A 278 11.32 8.94 2.20
CA ALA A 278 11.55 8.45 0.85
C ALA A 278 10.23 8.09 0.15
N LEU A 279 10.13 8.34 -1.15
CA LEU A 279 8.88 8.11 -1.90
C LEU A 279 8.40 6.65 -1.85
N CYS A 280 9.33 5.69 -1.81
CA CYS A 280 9.01 4.27 -1.62
C CYS A 280 8.43 3.96 -0.23
N ASP A 281 8.88 4.68 0.79
CA ASP A 281 8.37 4.58 2.15
C ASP A 281 7.02 5.30 2.31
N ALA A 282 6.68 6.24 1.43
CA ALA A 282 5.35 6.84 1.37
C ALA A 282 4.28 5.94 0.69
N GLY A 283 4.67 4.74 0.25
CA GLY A 283 3.83 3.78 -0.46
C GLY A 283 3.32 2.63 0.41
N LEU A 284 3.26 1.42 -0.17
CA LEU A 284 2.65 0.23 0.43
C LEU A 284 3.31 -0.18 1.76
N GLN A 285 4.64 -0.27 1.80
CA GLN A 285 5.36 -0.80 2.95
C GLN A 285 5.33 0.17 4.10
N GLY A 286 5.62 1.45 3.86
CA GLY A 286 5.53 2.41 4.96
C GLY A 286 4.10 2.64 5.42
N TYR A 287 3.08 2.48 4.56
CA TYR A 287 1.70 2.45 5.04
C TYR A 287 1.45 1.34 6.07
N GLU A 288 2.00 0.14 5.86
CA GLU A 288 1.88 -0.96 6.81
C GLU A 288 2.71 -0.74 8.07
N SER A 289 3.97 -0.32 7.93
CA SER A 289 4.87 -0.05 9.08
C SER A 289 4.31 1.06 9.97
N MET A 290 3.88 2.18 9.38
CA MET A 290 3.34 3.33 10.12
C MET A 290 1.98 3.04 10.79
N GLY A 291 1.39 1.87 10.53
CA GLY A 291 0.26 1.37 11.31
C GLY A 291 0.65 0.94 12.73
N ASP A 292 1.92 0.73 13.03
CA ASP A 292 2.40 0.37 14.38
C ASP A 292 2.53 1.60 15.29
N ASP A 293 2.33 1.42 16.59
CA ASP A 293 2.20 2.51 17.57
C ASP A 293 3.52 3.18 17.92
N PHE A 294 4.64 2.51 17.68
CA PHE A 294 5.99 3.02 17.98
C PHE A 294 6.83 3.26 16.74
N GLU A 295 6.26 3.04 15.55
CA GLU A 295 7.05 3.13 14.32
C GLU A 295 7.55 4.55 14.08
N TRP A 296 6.72 5.55 14.38
CA TRP A 296 7.12 6.96 14.25
C TRP A 296 8.36 7.25 15.09
N GLU A 297 8.31 6.97 16.40
CA GLU A 297 9.39 7.24 17.33
C GLU A 297 10.66 6.47 16.96
N ARG A 298 10.52 5.27 16.37
CA ARG A 298 11.62 4.43 15.91
C ARG A 298 12.34 5.00 14.68
N VAL A 299 11.60 5.60 13.75
CA VAL A 299 12.12 6.01 12.43
C VAL A 299 12.17 7.51 12.23
N TYR A 300 11.72 8.29 13.20
CA TYR A 300 11.63 9.74 13.09
C TYR A 300 13.01 10.35 12.84
N GLU A 301 13.11 11.09 11.72
CA GLU A 301 14.24 11.92 11.37
C GLU A 301 13.80 13.37 11.35
N ARG A 302 14.52 14.22 12.09
CA ARG A 302 14.17 15.63 12.19
C ARG A 302 14.49 16.33 10.86
N PRO A 303 13.56 17.09 10.26
CA PRO A 303 13.85 17.92 9.10
C PRO A 303 15.07 18.83 9.36
N PRO A 304 15.97 19.02 8.36
CA PRO A 304 15.79 18.72 6.93
C PRO A 304 16.20 17.30 6.49
N GLU A 305 16.55 16.41 7.42
CA GLU A 305 16.96 15.04 7.09
C GLU A 305 15.79 14.20 6.54
N ILE A 306 16.13 13.19 5.74
CA ILE A 306 15.16 12.30 5.09
C ILE A 306 15.23 10.92 5.75
N CYS A 307 14.08 10.38 6.13
CA CYS A 307 13.94 9.01 6.61
C CYS A 307 13.91 8.01 5.44
N TYR A 308 14.75 6.97 5.54
CA TYR A 308 14.90 5.88 4.54
C TYR A 308 14.64 4.48 5.09
N TYR A 309 14.14 4.37 6.34
CA TYR A 309 14.12 3.12 7.10
C TYR A 309 12.72 2.77 7.63
N ILE A 310 11.67 3.37 7.07
CA ILE A 310 10.28 3.01 7.42
C ILE A 310 9.99 1.60 6.93
N SER A 311 10.37 1.30 5.69
CA SER A 311 10.32 -0.07 5.18
C SER A 311 11.67 -0.76 5.35
N ASN A 312 11.64 -2.03 5.76
CA ASN A 312 12.82 -2.90 5.82
C ASN A 312 13.39 -3.27 4.43
N PHE A 313 13.15 -2.48 3.38
CA PHE A 313 13.61 -2.77 2.02
C PHE A 313 15.13 -2.92 1.93
N LEU A 314 15.88 -2.13 2.71
CA LEU A 314 17.34 -2.18 2.72
C LEU A 314 17.90 -3.48 3.34
N ASN A 315 17.13 -4.17 4.18
CA ASN A 315 17.50 -5.45 4.79
C ASN A 315 17.08 -6.69 3.96
N ARG A 316 16.47 -6.50 2.78
CA ARG A 316 16.01 -7.58 1.89
C ARG A 316 16.91 -7.79 0.65
N ARG A 317 18.19 -7.42 0.74
CA ARG A 317 19.22 -7.82 -0.23
C ARG A 317 20.03 -8.99 0.30
#